data_AF-A0A6I2FC12-F1
#
_entry.id   AF-A0A6I2FC12-F1
#
_cell.length_a   1.000
_cell.length_b   1.000
_cell.length_c   1.000
_cell.angle_alpha   90.00
_cell.angle_beta   90.00
_cell.angle_gamma   90.00
#
_symmetry.space_group_name_H-M   'P 1'
#
loop_
_entity.id
_entity.type
_entity.pdbx_description
1 polymer ?
#
loop_
_entity_poly.entity_id
_entity_poly.type
_entity_poly.pdbx_seq_one_letter_code
_entity_poly.pdbx_strand_id
1 'polypeptide(L)'
;MSSYDPPQQPAAPVTDPAAGHAQPGYAQPGYAQPGYAQPGYEQSGYEQPGAQQPAGTEKRARWALPVAIVVSALPILVIPPLYVAMIVASIAQTQAAIDAIDDEFAASDEGTTGTDTDTGTDGGASTALPVELPFDVELSGAELFVEQTFDDAGWTITTKEGPSYLGYDNPADGCTVWYDYGPLDSTVDVSAGDRQASISLIEYLTGTAIDPTVVDDFQYTTDDWVEQGTADAVITGSVSDGVYSVMSTRAFTGLGQGVLVAVSCPDPAALESTLNEIPDLLSIALY
;
A
#
# COMPACT_ATOMS: atom_id res chain seq x y z
N MET A 1 -16.67 -5.78 79.19
CA MET A 1 -17.40 -5.67 77.91
C MET A 1 -17.09 -4.29 77.36
N SER A 2 -16.02 -4.17 76.56
CA SER A 2 -15.62 -2.90 75.94
C SER A 2 -16.29 -2.79 74.58
N SER A 3 -17.03 -1.70 74.38
CA SER A 3 -17.74 -1.35 73.16
C SER A 3 -16.73 -0.91 72.10
N TYR A 4 -16.81 -1.50 70.90
CA TYR A 4 -16.03 -1.12 69.73
C TYR A 4 -16.83 -0.09 68.93
N ASP A 5 -16.23 1.07 68.67
CA ASP A 5 -16.82 2.15 67.86
C ASP A 5 -16.11 2.18 66.49
N PRO A 6 -16.82 1.92 65.37
CA PRO A 6 -16.19 1.89 64.06
C PRO A 6 -15.94 3.31 63.49
N PRO A 7 -14.86 3.51 62.71
CA PRO A 7 -14.54 4.81 62.13
C PRO A 7 -15.53 5.22 61.04
N GLN A 8 -15.96 6.48 61.08
CA GLN A 8 -16.83 7.12 60.10
C GLN A 8 -16.07 7.41 58.79
N GLN A 9 -16.62 6.98 57.65
CA GLN A 9 -16.09 7.28 56.31
C GLN A 9 -16.32 8.76 55.93
N PRO A 10 -15.36 9.42 55.25
CA PRO A 10 -15.58 10.76 54.69
C PRO A 10 -16.60 10.73 53.54
N ALA A 11 -17.45 11.75 53.48
CA ALA A 11 -18.44 11.93 52.43
C ALA A 11 -17.78 12.22 51.07
N ALA A 12 -18.36 11.67 50.00
CA ALA A 12 -17.96 11.88 48.62
C ALA A 12 -18.20 13.34 48.15
N PRO A 13 -17.39 13.87 47.22
CA PRO A 13 -17.60 15.19 46.66
C PRO A 13 -18.82 15.21 45.73
N VAL A 14 -19.63 16.26 45.87
CA VAL A 14 -20.78 16.58 45.02
C VAL A 14 -20.26 17.14 43.69
N THR A 15 -20.56 16.46 42.58
CA THR A 15 -20.25 16.94 41.23
C THR A 15 -21.39 17.83 40.71
N ASP A 16 -21.07 19.08 40.38
CA ASP A 16 -21.90 19.99 39.58
C ASP A 16 -22.13 19.42 38.16
N PRO A 17 -23.30 19.60 37.53
CA PRO A 17 -23.51 19.21 36.14
C PRO A 17 -22.83 20.22 35.21
N ALA A 18 -21.68 19.84 34.65
CA ALA A 18 -21.02 20.57 33.58
C ALA A 18 -21.87 20.53 32.30
N ALA A 19 -22.01 21.69 31.69
CA ALA A 19 -22.72 21.93 30.44
C ALA A 19 -22.22 20.98 29.33
N GLY A 20 -23.16 20.32 28.67
CA GLY A 20 -22.90 19.50 27.49
C GLY A 20 -22.41 20.35 26.34
N HIS A 21 -21.17 20.14 25.93
CA HIS A 21 -20.70 20.53 24.60
C HIS A 21 -21.30 19.55 23.59
N ALA A 22 -22.38 19.98 22.93
CA ALA A 22 -22.90 19.30 21.77
C ALA A 22 -21.85 19.34 20.65
N GLN A 23 -21.39 18.18 20.19
CA GLN A 23 -20.58 18.08 19.00
C GLN A 23 -21.42 18.42 17.75
N PRO A 24 -20.89 19.15 16.77
CA PRO A 24 -21.61 19.41 15.53
C PRO A 24 -21.74 18.12 14.73
N GLY A 25 -22.98 17.66 14.51
CA GLY A 25 -23.27 16.61 13.56
C GLY A 25 -22.96 17.08 12.14
N TYR A 26 -22.11 16.36 11.43
CA TYR A 26 -21.84 16.58 10.01
C TYR A 26 -23.08 16.17 9.21
N ALA A 27 -23.79 17.15 8.66
CA ALA A 27 -24.83 16.92 7.67
C ALA A 27 -24.16 16.66 6.31
N GLN A 28 -24.35 15.47 5.75
CA GLN A 28 -23.91 15.17 4.40
C GLN A 28 -24.74 15.95 3.36
N PRO A 29 -24.12 16.63 2.39
CA PRO A 29 -24.83 17.17 1.24
C PRO A 29 -25.30 16.04 0.34
N GLY A 30 -26.60 15.99 0.05
CA GLY A 30 -27.15 15.06 -0.95
C GLY A 30 -26.66 15.41 -2.34
N TYR A 31 -25.89 14.50 -2.95
CA TYR A 31 -25.50 14.59 -4.35
C TYR A 31 -26.69 14.25 -5.25
N ALA A 32 -27.22 15.26 -5.94
CA ALA A 32 -28.09 15.05 -7.10
C ALA A 32 -27.23 14.57 -8.27
N GLN A 33 -27.47 13.34 -8.76
CA GLN A 33 -26.79 12.84 -9.94
C GLN A 33 -27.23 13.63 -11.19
N PRO A 34 -26.29 14.18 -11.99
CA PRO A 34 -26.60 14.65 -13.33
C PRO A 34 -26.88 13.43 -14.22
N GLY A 35 -28.07 13.37 -14.81
CA GLY A 35 -28.39 12.36 -15.80
C GLY A 35 -27.49 12.52 -17.03
N TYR A 36 -26.67 11.51 -17.31
CA TYR A 36 -25.91 11.42 -18.54
C TYR A 36 -26.87 11.14 -19.70
N ALA A 37 -27.16 12.17 -20.49
CA ALA A 37 -27.73 11.98 -21.83
C ALA A 37 -26.68 11.29 -22.70
N GLN A 38 -26.97 10.07 -23.16
CA GLN A 38 -26.12 9.38 -24.12
C GLN A 38 -26.08 10.18 -25.44
N PRO A 39 -24.88 10.50 -25.97
CA PRO A 39 -24.76 11.00 -27.33
C PRO A 39 -25.18 9.88 -28.28
N GLY A 40 -26.22 10.13 -29.07
CA GLY A 40 -26.57 9.25 -30.18
C GLY A 40 -25.40 9.17 -31.16
N TYR A 41 -24.85 7.98 -31.36
CA TYR A 41 -23.92 7.73 -32.45
C TYR A 41 -24.69 7.85 -33.77
N GLU A 42 -24.65 9.03 -34.38
CA GLU A 42 -24.97 9.17 -35.80
C GLU A 42 -23.93 8.38 -36.58
N GLN A 43 -24.36 7.29 -37.23
CA GLN A 43 -23.58 6.61 -38.25
C GLN A 43 -23.25 7.61 -39.35
N SER A 44 -22.07 8.23 -39.26
CA SER A 44 -21.47 8.91 -40.38
C SER A 44 -21.17 7.85 -41.43
N GLY A 45 -21.99 7.83 -42.48
CA GLY A 45 -21.78 6.98 -43.64
C GLY A 45 -20.38 7.25 -44.19
N TYR A 46 -19.54 6.22 -44.20
CA TYR A 46 -18.28 6.25 -44.94
C TYR A 46 -18.61 6.39 -46.42
N GLU A 47 -18.56 7.61 -46.93
CA GLU A 47 -18.45 7.86 -48.36
C GLU A 47 -17.17 7.18 -48.85
N GLN A 48 -17.34 6.14 -49.67
CA GLN A 48 -16.23 5.51 -50.39
C GLN A 48 -15.47 6.58 -51.16
N PRO A 49 -14.14 6.71 -51.00
CA PRO A 49 -13.32 7.44 -51.94
C PRO A 49 -13.49 6.77 -53.30
N GLY A 50 -14.04 7.52 -54.26
CA GLY A 50 -14.15 7.08 -55.65
C GLY A 50 -12.76 6.71 -56.18
N ALA A 51 -12.46 5.41 -56.16
CA ALA A 51 -11.30 4.86 -56.84
C ALA A 51 -11.53 5.05 -58.34
N GLN A 52 -10.92 6.11 -58.89
CA GLN A 52 -10.74 6.25 -60.32
C GLN A 52 -10.02 4.99 -60.83
N GLN A 53 -10.76 4.14 -61.53
CA GLN A 53 -10.21 2.99 -62.25
C GLN A 53 -9.20 3.47 -63.29
N PRO A 54 -7.92 3.05 -63.24
CA PRO A 54 -7.16 2.90 -64.45
C PRO A 54 -7.62 1.59 -65.10
N ALA A 55 -8.21 1.71 -66.28
CA ALA A 55 -8.47 0.58 -67.16
C ALA A 55 -7.13 -0.14 -67.43
N GLY A 56 -6.93 -1.30 -66.81
CA GLY A 56 -5.62 -1.95 -66.81
C GLY A 56 -5.63 -3.38 -66.28
N THR A 57 -6.05 -4.31 -67.13
CA THR A 57 -5.72 -5.75 -67.09
C THR A 57 -6.30 -6.60 -65.95
N GLU A 58 -7.49 -7.12 -66.23
CA GLU A 58 -8.10 -8.32 -65.63
C GLU A 58 -7.16 -9.54 -65.74
N LYS A 59 -6.16 -9.68 -64.87
CA LYS A 59 -5.42 -10.96 -64.68
C LYS A 59 -4.54 -11.05 -63.43
N ARG A 60 -4.56 -10.06 -62.53
CA ARG A 60 -3.80 -10.11 -61.25
C ARG A 60 -4.67 -10.17 -59.99
N ALA A 61 -6.00 -10.20 -60.11
CA ALA A 61 -6.93 -10.17 -58.98
C ALA A 61 -7.22 -11.56 -58.36
N ARG A 62 -6.63 -12.65 -58.85
CA ARG A 62 -6.91 -14.01 -58.31
C ARG A 62 -6.27 -14.27 -56.94
N TRP A 63 -5.21 -13.54 -56.59
CA TRP A 63 -4.47 -13.73 -55.34
C TRP A 63 -4.63 -12.59 -54.34
N ALA A 64 -5.28 -11.48 -54.71
CA ALA A 64 -5.47 -10.33 -53.83
C ALA A 64 -6.34 -10.68 -52.60
N LEU A 65 -7.40 -11.44 -52.81
CA LEU A 65 -8.31 -11.87 -51.73
C LEU A 65 -7.67 -12.85 -50.74
N PRO A 66 -7.00 -13.95 -51.16
CA PRO A 66 -6.34 -14.85 -50.21
C PRO A 66 -5.16 -14.18 -49.49
N VAL A 67 -4.42 -13.26 -50.12
CA VAL A 67 -3.34 -12.52 -49.44
C VAL A 67 -3.89 -11.62 -48.35
N ALA A 68 -5.00 -10.93 -48.59
CA ALA A 68 -5.63 -10.08 -47.57
C ALA A 68 -6.11 -10.90 -46.34
N ILE A 69 -6.66 -12.10 -46.56
CA ILE A 69 -7.09 -13.02 -45.48
C ILE A 69 -5.90 -13.52 -44.67
N VAL A 70 -4.79 -13.88 -45.34
CA VAL A 70 -3.58 -14.36 -44.64
C VAL A 70 -2.97 -13.24 -43.79
N VAL A 71 -2.91 -12.01 -44.32
CA VAL A 71 -2.35 -10.86 -43.59
C VAL A 71 -3.21 -10.45 -42.40
N SER A 72 -4.54 -10.58 -42.47
CA SER A 72 -5.43 -10.25 -41.36
C SER A 72 -5.56 -11.36 -40.32
N ALA A 73 -5.39 -12.64 -40.70
CA ALA A 73 -5.46 -13.77 -39.77
C ALA A 73 -4.11 -14.04 -39.05
N LEU A 74 -2.98 -13.59 -39.61
CA LEU A 74 -1.65 -13.79 -39.03
C LEU A 74 -1.51 -13.25 -37.60
N PRO A 75 -1.95 -12.02 -37.26
CA PRO A 75 -1.83 -11.49 -35.90
C PRO A 75 -2.66 -12.31 -34.89
N ILE A 76 -3.86 -12.75 -35.29
CA ILE A 76 -4.77 -13.53 -34.43
C ILE A 76 -4.17 -14.91 -34.12
N LEU A 77 -3.42 -15.49 -35.05
CA LEU A 77 -2.78 -16.79 -34.85
C LEU A 77 -1.42 -16.70 -34.15
N VAL A 78 -0.68 -15.60 -34.33
CA VAL A 78 0.70 -15.46 -33.85
C VAL A 78 0.78 -14.72 -32.51
N ILE A 79 -0.07 -13.73 -32.27
CA ILE A 79 -0.02 -12.93 -31.04
C ILE A 79 -0.36 -13.75 -29.79
N PRO A 80 -1.45 -14.56 -29.74
CA PRO A 80 -1.77 -15.33 -28.54
C PRO A 80 -0.66 -16.31 -28.11
N PRO A 81 -0.06 -17.15 -28.99
CA PRO A 81 1.02 -18.03 -28.55
C PRO A 81 2.30 -17.27 -28.19
N LEU A 82 2.62 -16.14 -28.83
CA LEU A 82 3.74 -15.30 -28.42
C LEU A 82 3.50 -14.65 -27.05
N TYR A 83 2.28 -14.21 -26.78
CA TYR A 83 1.89 -13.64 -25.49
C TYR A 83 1.97 -14.69 -24.37
N VAL A 84 1.46 -15.90 -24.61
CA VAL A 84 1.60 -17.02 -23.67
C VAL A 84 3.07 -17.40 -23.46
N ALA A 85 3.89 -17.44 -24.51
CA ALA A 85 5.33 -17.70 -24.38
C ALA A 85 6.04 -16.61 -23.56
N MET A 86 5.64 -15.34 -23.69
CA MET A 86 6.19 -14.25 -22.89
C MET A 86 5.81 -14.39 -21.40
N ILE A 87 4.56 -14.75 -21.09
CA ILE A 87 4.11 -15.00 -19.71
C ILE A 87 4.88 -16.19 -19.10
N VAL A 88 5.02 -17.29 -19.83
CA VAL A 88 5.76 -18.48 -19.34
C VAL A 88 7.24 -18.16 -19.12
N ALA A 89 7.86 -17.37 -20.00
CA ALA A 89 9.25 -16.92 -19.82
C ALA A 89 9.40 -15.96 -18.62
N SER A 90 8.42 -15.10 -18.37
CA SER A 90 8.37 -14.23 -17.19
C SER A 90 8.31 -15.05 -15.90
N ILE A 91 7.39 -16.02 -15.82
CA ILE A 91 7.27 -16.91 -14.65
C ILE A 91 8.54 -17.73 -14.42
N ALA A 92 9.18 -18.21 -15.50
CA ALA A 92 10.44 -18.95 -15.38
C ALA A 92 11.61 -18.09 -14.85
N GLN A 93 11.65 -16.80 -15.19
CA GLN A 93 12.63 -15.87 -14.61
C GLN A 93 12.35 -15.62 -13.12
N THR A 94 11.08 -15.53 -12.72
CA THR A 94 10.69 -15.39 -11.31
C THR A 94 11.07 -16.63 -10.49
N GLN A 95 10.88 -17.84 -11.04
CA GLN A 95 11.24 -19.09 -10.33
C GLN A 95 12.76 -19.20 -10.09
N ALA A 96 13.58 -18.88 -11.10
CA ALA A 96 15.03 -18.93 -10.97
C ALA A 96 15.58 -17.90 -9.96
N ALA A 97 14.89 -16.76 -9.80
CA ALA A 97 15.22 -15.78 -8.77
C ALA A 97 14.85 -16.25 -7.36
N ILE A 98 13.71 -16.95 -7.22
CA ILE A 98 13.26 -17.52 -5.93
C ILE A 98 14.20 -18.65 -5.48
N ASP A 99 14.58 -19.57 -6.38
CA ASP A 99 15.51 -20.66 -6.04
C ASP A 99 16.89 -20.12 -5.62
N ALA A 100 17.33 -18.99 -6.19
CA ALA A 100 18.60 -18.34 -5.80
C ALA A 100 18.54 -17.69 -4.40
N ILE A 101 17.36 -17.22 -3.98
CA ILE A 101 17.16 -16.64 -2.64
C ILE A 101 17.12 -17.75 -1.58
N ASP A 102 16.53 -18.91 -1.88
CA ASP A 102 16.45 -20.05 -0.96
C ASP A 102 17.84 -20.66 -0.69
N ASP A 103 18.69 -20.75 -1.72
CA ASP A 103 20.08 -21.23 -1.58
C ASP A 103 20.98 -20.26 -0.76
N GLU A 104 20.73 -18.94 -0.83
CA GLU A 104 21.47 -17.94 -0.03
C GLU A 104 21.10 -17.99 1.46
N PHE A 105 19.83 -18.27 1.76
CA PHE A 105 19.36 -18.49 3.12
C PHE A 105 19.85 -19.83 3.69
N ALA A 106 19.87 -20.90 2.89
CA ALA A 106 20.38 -22.21 3.31
C ALA A 106 21.90 -22.21 3.56
N ALA A 107 22.66 -21.35 2.87
CA ALA A 107 24.10 -21.20 3.08
C ALA A 107 24.46 -20.38 4.34
N SER A 108 23.50 -19.64 4.91
CA SER A 108 23.74 -18.76 6.05
C SER A 108 23.57 -19.43 7.42
N ASP A 109 23.03 -20.66 7.48
CA ASP A 109 22.75 -21.37 8.75
C ASP A 109 23.78 -22.45 9.13
N GLU A 110 24.78 -22.72 8.27
CA GLU A 110 25.88 -23.64 8.62
C GLU A 110 27.14 -22.91 9.07
N GLY A 111 27.07 -22.40 10.31
CA GLY A 111 28.21 -22.46 11.21
C GLY A 111 28.83 -21.13 11.61
N THR A 112 28.61 -20.75 12.86
CA THR A 112 29.70 -20.35 13.78
C THR A 112 29.17 -20.45 15.21
N THR A 113 29.41 -21.59 15.86
CA THR A 113 29.44 -21.67 17.34
C THR A 113 30.77 -21.07 17.82
N GLY A 114 30.93 -19.77 17.58
CA GLY A 114 32.05 -18.96 18.04
C GLY A 114 31.76 -18.48 19.45
N THR A 115 32.61 -18.88 20.39
CA THR A 115 32.59 -18.39 21.77
C THR A 115 33.26 -17.02 21.78
N ASP A 116 32.53 -15.97 21.40
CA ASP A 116 33.07 -14.61 21.47
C ASP A 116 33.06 -14.12 22.91
N THR A 117 34.28 -14.01 23.42
CA THR A 117 34.61 -13.35 24.67
C THR A 117 34.49 -11.86 24.42
N ASP A 118 33.39 -11.29 24.90
CA ASP A 118 33.07 -9.87 24.87
C ASP A 118 34.17 -9.07 25.60
N THR A 119 35.16 -8.59 24.84
CA THR A 119 36.08 -7.55 25.29
C THR A 119 35.52 -6.21 24.86
N GLY A 120 34.65 -5.68 25.70
CA GLY A 120 34.11 -4.33 25.63
C GLY A 120 35.19 -3.33 25.22
N THR A 121 35.02 -2.79 24.03
CA THR A 121 35.84 -1.71 23.49
C THR A 121 34.89 -0.72 22.85
N ASP A 122 34.70 0.37 23.58
CA ASP A 122 34.21 1.68 23.14
C ASP A 122 32.81 1.75 22.53
N GLY A 123 31.83 1.83 23.43
CA GLY A 123 30.51 2.40 23.15
C GLY A 123 30.65 3.83 22.64
N GLY A 124 30.72 3.98 21.32
CA GLY A 124 30.19 5.15 20.66
C GLY A 124 28.73 5.23 21.07
N ALA A 125 28.35 6.27 21.81
CA ALA A 125 26.96 6.51 22.14
C ALA A 125 26.18 6.55 20.83
N SER A 126 25.42 5.49 20.54
CA SER A 126 24.34 5.58 19.57
C SER A 126 23.46 6.71 20.09
N THR A 127 23.42 7.81 19.34
CA THR A 127 22.51 8.90 19.69
C THR A 127 21.13 8.26 19.63
N ALA A 128 20.42 8.24 20.75
CA ALA A 128 19.07 7.68 20.81
C ALA A 128 18.26 8.32 19.67
N LEU A 129 17.70 7.47 18.80
CA LEU A 129 16.90 7.93 17.68
C LEU A 129 15.59 8.51 18.23
N PRO A 130 15.03 9.55 17.59
CA PRO A 130 13.77 10.12 18.06
C PRO A 130 12.63 9.13 17.85
N VAL A 131 11.78 8.95 18.86
CA VAL A 131 10.54 8.17 18.73
C VAL A 131 9.44 8.98 18.03
N GLU A 132 9.40 10.30 18.21
CA GLU A 132 8.49 11.16 17.43
C GLU A 132 9.10 11.45 16.05
N LEU A 133 8.42 10.97 15.01
CA LEU A 133 8.85 11.04 13.61
C LEU A 133 7.86 11.90 12.79
N PRO A 134 7.77 13.22 13.06
CA PRO A 134 7.00 14.11 12.21
C PRO A 134 7.59 14.12 10.80
N PHE A 135 6.86 14.66 9.83
CA PHE A 135 7.46 14.92 8.52
C PHE A 135 8.74 15.76 8.62
N ASP A 136 9.73 15.43 7.79
CA ASP A 136 11.00 16.15 7.64
C ASP A 136 11.92 16.11 8.88
N VAL A 137 11.73 15.11 9.76
CA VAL A 137 12.69 14.80 10.82
C VAL A 137 14.05 14.42 10.21
N GLU A 138 15.13 15.05 10.66
CA GLU A 138 16.48 14.75 10.16
C GLU A 138 16.95 13.41 10.72
N LEU A 139 16.95 12.38 9.86
CA LEU A 139 17.44 11.04 10.17
C LEU A 139 18.67 10.72 9.32
N SER A 140 19.67 10.09 9.92
CA SER A 140 20.86 9.63 9.21
C SER A 140 21.49 8.44 9.91
N GLY A 141 21.94 7.45 9.15
CA GLY A 141 22.66 6.30 9.68
C GLY A 141 21.79 5.35 10.52
N ALA A 142 20.48 5.39 10.31
CA ALA A 142 19.53 4.45 10.88
C ALA A 142 18.98 3.49 9.81
N GLU A 143 18.54 2.32 10.22
CA GLU A 143 17.83 1.36 9.38
C GLU A 143 16.35 1.30 9.79
N LEU A 144 15.47 1.41 8.79
CA LEU A 144 14.03 1.29 8.94
C LEU A 144 13.61 -0.17 9.09
N PHE A 145 12.80 -0.44 10.13
CA PHE A 145 12.12 -1.71 10.35
C PHE A 145 10.64 -1.49 10.62
N VAL A 146 9.84 -2.50 10.28
CA VAL A 146 8.42 -2.56 10.64
C VAL A 146 8.21 -3.79 11.51
N GLU A 147 7.69 -3.56 12.70
CA GLU A 147 7.26 -4.59 13.62
C GLU A 147 5.76 -4.82 13.47
N GLN A 148 5.33 -6.06 13.66
CA GLN A 148 3.97 -6.48 13.40
C GLN A 148 3.49 -7.46 14.46
N THR A 149 2.20 -7.38 14.81
CA THR A 149 1.56 -8.27 15.80
C THR A 149 0.25 -8.87 15.27
N PHE A 150 0.10 -8.97 13.94
CA PHE A 150 -1.12 -9.49 13.30
C PHE A 150 -1.48 -10.91 13.76
N ASP A 151 -0.49 -11.80 13.86
CA ASP A 151 -0.69 -13.18 14.32
C ASP A 151 -1.22 -13.24 15.77
N ASP A 152 -0.69 -12.38 16.65
CA ASP A 152 -1.13 -12.28 18.06
C ASP A 152 -2.56 -11.73 18.15
N ALA A 153 -2.96 -10.88 17.21
CA ALA A 153 -4.32 -10.37 17.06
C ALA A 153 -5.28 -11.37 16.37
N GLY A 154 -4.81 -12.56 15.98
CA GLY A 154 -5.63 -13.61 15.37
C GLY A 154 -5.90 -13.41 13.87
N TRP A 155 -5.15 -12.53 13.22
CA TRP A 155 -5.13 -12.44 11.76
C TRP A 155 -4.34 -13.63 11.20
N THR A 156 -4.50 -13.91 9.90
CA THR A 156 -3.83 -15.03 9.23
C THR A 156 -3.13 -14.57 7.98
N ILE A 157 -1.91 -15.06 7.71
CA ILE A 157 -1.19 -14.75 6.47
C ILE A 157 -2.09 -15.02 5.25
N THR A 158 -2.22 -14.01 4.39
CA THR A 158 -3.03 -14.09 3.17
C THR A 158 -2.27 -14.78 2.05
N THR A 159 -3.00 -15.50 1.20
CA THR A 159 -2.49 -16.00 -0.08
C THR A 159 -2.95 -15.14 -1.26
N LYS A 160 -3.65 -14.04 -1.00
CA LYS A 160 -4.13 -13.12 -2.03
C LYS A 160 -2.95 -12.32 -2.59
N GLU A 161 -2.91 -12.16 -3.91
CA GLU A 161 -1.98 -11.22 -4.54
C GLU A 161 -2.30 -9.80 -4.05
N GLY A 162 -1.25 -9.04 -3.74
CA GLY A 162 -1.34 -7.68 -3.24
C GLY A 162 -0.13 -6.85 -3.65
N PRO A 163 -0.06 -5.59 -3.18
CA PRO A 163 1.03 -4.68 -3.54
C PRO A 163 2.36 -5.00 -2.86
N SER A 164 2.38 -5.91 -1.87
CA SER A 164 3.59 -6.37 -1.18
C SER A 164 3.63 -7.89 -1.05
N TYR A 165 4.78 -8.41 -0.61
CA TYR A 165 5.01 -9.84 -0.42
C TYR A 165 4.28 -10.40 0.81
N LEU A 166 4.05 -9.59 1.85
CA LEU A 166 3.43 -10.02 3.10
C LEU A 166 2.08 -9.34 3.30
N GLY A 167 1.05 -10.15 3.57
CA GLY A 167 -0.25 -9.64 3.96
C GLY A 167 -0.99 -10.59 4.90
N TYR A 168 -2.02 -10.07 5.53
CA TYR A 168 -2.80 -10.73 6.57
C TYR A 168 -4.29 -10.51 6.32
N ASP A 169 -5.06 -11.59 6.38
CA ASP A 169 -6.53 -11.59 6.36
C ASP A 169 -7.06 -11.58 7.79
N ASN A 170 -8.01 -10.69 8.07
CA ASN A 170 -8.79 -10.71 9.29
C ASN A 170 -10.05 -11.57 9.07
N PRO A 171 -10.16 -12.73 9.75
CA PRO A 171 -11.31 -13.61 9.58
C PRO A 171 -12.62 -13.04 10.15
N ALA A 172 -12.56 -12.02 11.00
CA ALA A 172 -13.73 -11.44 11.66
C ALA A 172 -14.53 -10.50 10.75
N ASP A 173 -13.84 -9.68 9.95
CA ASP A 173 -14.44 -8.65 9.11
C ASP A 173 -14.16 -8.85 7.60
N GLY A 174 -13.26 -9.77 7.25
CA GLY A 174 -12.89 -10.07 5.88
C GLY A 174 -11.95 -9.06 5.24
N CYS A 175 -11.38 -8.14 6.03
CA CYS A 175 -10.34 -7.21 5.58
C CYS A 175 -9.03 -7.94 5.32
N THR A 176 -8.23 -7.37 4.42
CA THR A 176 -6.86 -7.79 4.15
C THR A 176 -5.94 -6.59 4.29
N VAL A 177 -4.82 -6.76 5.00
CA VAL A 177 -3.76 -5.76 5.15
C VAL A 177 -2.50 -6.31 4.51
N TRP A 178 -1.87 -5.54 3.64
CA TRP A 178 -0.54 -5.78 3.11
C TRP A 178 0.38 -4.67 3.60
N TYR A 179 1.61 -5.00 3.93
CA TYR A 179 2.62 -3.98 4.20
C TYR A 179 3.95 -4.35 3.58
N ASP A 180 4.76 -3.33 3.33
CA ASP A 180 6.13 -3.45 2.87
C ASP A 180 6.98 -2.32 3.45
N TYR A 181 8.28 -2.53 3.53
CA TYR A 181 9.24 -1.48 3.86
C TYR A 181 10.57 -1.76 3.18
N GLY A 182 11.28 -0.70 2.81
CA GLY A 182 12.56 -0.87 2.15
C GLY A 182 13.04 0.38 1.43
N PRO A 183 14.07 0.24 0.57
CA PRO A 183 14.61 1.35 -0.22
C PRO A 183 13.55 1.99 -1.12
N LEU A 184 13.57 3.32 -1.22
CA LEU A 184 12.75 4.04 -2.18
C LEU A 184 13.26 3.80 -3.60
N ASP A 185 12.35 3.57 -4.54
CA ASP A 185 12.68 3.52 -5.97
C ASP A 185 13.25 4.89 -6.41
N SER A 186 14.26 4.86 -7.27
CA SER A 186 14.90 6.06 -7.82
C SER A 186 13.95 7.01 -8.57
N THR A 187 12.76 6.56 -8.94
CA THR A 187 11.71 7.35 -9.58
C THR A 187 10.84 8.13 -8.59
N VAL A 188 10.88 7.80 -7.29
CA VAL A 188 10.18 8.55 -6.24
C VAL A 188 10.84 9.91 -6.06
N ASP A 189 10.06 10.99 -6.18
CA ASP A 189 10.54 12.35 -6.02
C ASP A 189 10.77 12.68 -4.54
N VAL A 190 12.04 12.68 -4.14
CA VAL A 190 12.50 13.01 -2.79
C VAL A 190 12.91 14.47 -2.62
N SER A 191 12.72 15.33 -3.63
CA SER A 191 13.26 16.70 -3.63
C SER A 191 12.52 17.70 -2.74
N ALA A 192 11.31 17.35 -2.30
CA ALA A 192 10.39 18.22 -1.59
C ALA A 192 10.02 17.72 -0.17
N GLY A 193 10.91 16.94 0.45
CA GLY A 193 10.74 16.44 1.81
C GLY A 193 9.93 15.15 1.91
N ASP A 194 9.76 14.67 3.14
CA ASP A 194 9.19 13.36 3.44
C ASP A 194 7.73 13.26 3.02
N ARG A 195 6.93 14.32 3.26
CA ARG A 195 5.50 14.31 2.91
C ARG A 195 5.30 14.17 1.40
N GLN A 196 6.03 14.96 0.60
CA GLN A 196 5.91 14.89 -0.86
C GLN A 196 6.49 13.59 -1.41
N ALA A 197 7.58 13.08 -0.83
CA ALA A 197 8.13 11.78 -1.19
C ALA A 197 7.15 10.64 -0.91
N SER A 198 6.40 10.73 0.20
CA SER A 198 5.35 9.75 0.52
C SER A 198 4.22 9.78 -0.52
N ILE A 199 3.78 10.98 -0.95
CA ILE A 199 2.81 11.11 -2.05
C ILE A 199 3.37 10.51 -3.34
N SER A 200 4.63 10.83 -3.69
CA SER A 200 5.27 10.30 -4.89
C SER A 200 5.43 8.76 -4.84
N LEU A 201 5.62 8.19 -3.65
CA LEU A 201 5.63 6.74 -3.46
C LEU A 201 4.25 6.12 -3.78
N ILE A 202 3.14 6.75 -3.38
CA ILE A 202 1.78 6.32 -3.80
C ILE A 202 1.63 6.42 -5.32
N GLU A 203 2.09 7.52 -5.94
CA GLU A 203 2.03 7.68 -7.40
C GLU A 203 2.82 6.59 -8.14
N TYR A 204 3.99 6.24 -7.63
CA TYR A 204 4.81 5.14 -8.14
C TYR A 204 4.07 3.80 -8.05
N LEU A 205 3.53 3.47 -6.87
CA LEU A 205 2.85 2.19 -6.62
C LEU A 205 1.56 2.05 -7.44
N THR A 206 0.82 3.14 -7.62
CA THR A 206 -0.47 3.14 -8.33
C THR A 206 -0.34 3.43 -9.83
N GLY A 207 0.82 3.91 -10.28
CA GLY A 207 1.05 4.41 -11.63
C GLY A 207 0.18 5.62 -12.00
N THR A 208 -0.37 6.33 -11.00
CA THR A 208 -1.35 7.41 -11.20
C THR A 208 -0.92 8.64 -10.42
N ALA A 209 -0.96 9.82 -11.06
CA ALA A 209 -0.69 11.08 -10.38
C ALA A 209 -1.78 11.36 -9.33
N ILE A 210 -1.36 11.78 -8.14
CA ILE A 210 -2.24 12.05 -7.00
C ILE A 210 -2.34 13.55 -6.79
N ASP A 211 -3.56 14.07 -6.67
CA ASP A 211 -3.76 15.45 -6.23
C ASP A 211 -3.40 15.56 -4.74
N PRO A 212 -2.38 16.34 -4.35
CA PRO A 212 -1.95 16.40 -2.95
C PRO A 212 -3.03 16.97 -2.02
N THR A 213 -4.08 17.58 -2.55
CA THR A 213 -5.20 18.11 -1.76
C THR A 213 -6.24 17.05 -1.37
N VAL A 214 -6.20 15.85 -1.96
CA VAL A 214 -7.08 14.72 -1.62
C VAL A 214 -6.40 13.68 -0.74
N VAL A 215 -5.18 13.99 -0.29
CA VAL A 215 -4.37 13.14 0.57
C VAL A 215 -4.51 13.62 2.00
N ASP A 216 -4.98 12.73 2.86
CA ASP A 216 -5.12 12.99 4.29
C ASP A 216 -3.84 12.58 5.03
N ASP A 217 -3.67 13.11 6.24
CA ASP A 217 -2.59 12.71 7.13
C ASP A 217 -3.03 11.48 7.95
N PHE A 218 -2.10 10.57 8.20
CA PHE A 218 -2.26 9.36 9.01
C PHE A 218 -1.11 9.26 10.01
N GLN A 219 -1.25 8.48 11.07
CA GLN A 219 -0.18 8.30 12.06
C GLN A 219 0.03 6.81 12.36
N TYR A 220 1.28 6.38 12.28
CA TYR A 220 1.72 5.09 12.79
C TYR A 220 2.26 5.24 14.21
N THR A 221 2.22 4.15 14.96
CA THR A 221 2.99 4.04 16.21
C THR A 221 4.45 3.83 15.88
N THR A 222 5.34 4.39 16.68
CA THR A 222 6.77 4.07 16.68
C THR A 222 7.16 3.44 18.00
N ASP A 223 8.18 2.59 17.98
CA ASP A 223 8.70 1.95 19.19
C ASP A 223 10.23 1.83 19.08
N ASP A 224 10.94 2.15 20.17
CA ASP A 224 12.39 1.92 20.31
C ASP A 224 12.72 0.88 21.41
N TRP A 225 11.72 0.05 21.76
CA TRP A 225 11.67 -0.92 22.85
C TRP A 225 11.57 -0.31 24.26
N VAL A 226 11.69 1.01 24.39
CA VAL A 226 11.72 1.72 25.67
C VAL A 226 10.59 2.75 25.74
N GLU A 227 10.37 3.48 24.65
CA GLU A 227 9.40 4.55 24.50
C GLU A 227 8.61 4.37 23.20
N GLN A 228 7.33 4.74 23.26
CA GLN A 228 6.45 4.78 22.09
C GLN A 228 6.21 6.22 21.66
N GLY A 229 6.19 6.45 20.35
CA GLY A 229 5.89 7.74 19.75
C GLY A 229 4.97 7.61 18.54
N THR A 230 4.97 8.62 17.69
CA THR A 230 4.18 8.61 16.45
C THR A 230 5.02 8.94 15.22
N ALA A 231 4.64 8.37 14.08
CA ALA A 231 5.18 8.73 12.78
C ALA A 231 4.07 9.24 11.87
N ASP A 232 4.22 10.47 11.37
CA ASP A 232 3.28 11.01 10.38
C ASP A 232 3.37 10.20 9.08
N ALA A 233 2.26 10.08 8.38
CA ALA A 233 2.16 9.39 7.10
C ALA A 233 1.08 10.06 6.25
N VAL A 234 1.03 9.69 4.98
CA VAL A 234 -0.05 10.10 4.09
C VAL A 234 -0.96 8.93 3.78
N ILE A 235 -2.23 9.19 3.51
CA ILE A 235 -3.22 8.17 3.21
C ILE A 235 -4.16 8.60 2.08
N THR A 236 -4.53 7.64 1.22
CA THR A 236 -5.53 7.84 0.17
C THR A 236 -6.42 6.61 0.03
N GLY A 237 -7.68 6.84 -0.33
CA GLY A 237 -8.71 5.80 -0.45
C GLY A 237 -9.27 5.70 -1.86
N SER A 238 -9.70 4.50 -2.23
CA SER A 238 -10.41 4.22 -3.47
C SER A 238 -11.47 3.14 -3.25
N VAL A 239 -12.46 3.09 -4.14
CA VAL A 239 -13.50 2.05 -4.14
C VAL A 239 -13.59 1.47 -5.54
N SER A 240 -13.44 0.15 -5.64
CA SER A 240 -13.57 -0.58 -6.90
C SER A 240 -14.35 -1.86 -6.66
N ASP A 241 -15.38 -2.12 -7.49
CA ASP A 241 -16.21 -3.32 -7.41
C ASP A 241 -16.80 -3.62 -6.01
N GLY A 242 -17.09 -2.56 -5.25
CA GLY A 242 -17.62 -2.66 -3.89
C GLY A 242 -16.57 -3.00 -2.83
N VAL A 243 -15.30 -3.10 -3.20
CA VAL A 243 -14.17 -3.24 -2.30
C VAL A 243 -13.61 -1.85 -1.99
N TYR A 244 -13.44 -1.57 -0.70
CA TYR A 244 -12.91 -0.32 -0.18
C TYR A 244 -11.43 -0.54 0.11
N SER A 245 -10.57 0.19 -0.61
CA SER A 245 -9.13 0.04 -0.47
C SER A 245 -8.49 1.36 -0.06
N VAL A 246 -7.57 1.30 0.89
CA VAL A 246 -6.81 2.43 1.37
C VAL A 246 -5.33 2.10 1.27
N MET A 247 -4.53 3.08 0.86
CA MET A 247 -3.09 2.99 0.82
C MET A 247 -2.51 4.13 1.66
N SER A 248 -1.68 3.77 2.62
CA SER A 248 -0.88 4.71 3.39
C SER A 248 0.60 4.48 3.15
N THR A 249 1.36 5.58 3.10
CA THR A 249 2.81 5.52 2.93
C THR A 249 3.51 6.51 3.84
N ARG A 250 4.75 6.17 4.21
CA ARG A 250 5.69 7.10 4.84
C ARG A 250 7.08 6.90 4.24
N ALA A 251 7.58 7.93 3.56
CA ALA A 251 8.95 8.02 3.09
C ALA A 251 9.84 8.73 4.13
N PHE A 252 11.06 8.23 4.30
CA PHE A 252 12.13 8.84 5.08
C PHE A 252 13.27 9.22 4.13
N THR A 253 13.21 10.43 3.58
CA THR A 253 14.13 10.88 2.53
C THR A 253 15.59 10.90 2.98
N GLY A 254 15.85 11.19 4.26
CA GLY A 254 17.19 11.12 4.86
C GLY A 254 17.79 9.71 4.93
N LEU A 255 16.94 8.68 4.96
CA LEU A 255 17.34 7.28 4.95
C LEU A 255 17.27 6.66 3.55
N GLY A 256 16.54 7.27 2.62
CA GLY A 256 16.25 6.69 1.31
C GLY A 256 15.36 5.44 1.41
N GLN A 257 14.57 5.32 2.48
CA GLN A 257 13.69 4.19 2.74
C GLN A 257 12.24 4.66 2.91
N GLY A 258 11.28 3.75 2.80
CA GLY A 258 9.86 4.04 3.06
C GLY A 258 9.08 2.82 3.53
N VAL A 259 7.91 3.09 4.09
CA VAL A 259 6.89 2.13 4.52
C VAL A 259 5.65 2.29 3.65
N LEU A 260 5.05 1.17 3.28
CA LEU A 260 3.76 1.07 2.61
C LEU A 260 2.83 0.19 3.44
N VAL A 261 1.60 0.62 3.64
CA VAL A 261 0.50 -0.21 4.15
C VAL A 261 -0.70 -0.06 3.21
N ALA A 262 -1.24 -1.18 2.74
CA ALA A 262 -2.44 -1.23 1.93
C ALA A 262 -3.51 -2.05 2.66
N VAL A 263 -4.71 -1.51 2.79
CA VAL A 263 -5.85 -2.14 3.44
C VAL A 263 -6.95 -2.31 2.41
N SER A 264 -7.60 -3.47 2.39
CA SER A 264 -8.74 -3.73 1.51
C SER A 264 -9.84 -4.44 2.28
N CYS A 265 -11.05 -3.90 2.23
CA CYS A 265 -12.19 -4.35 3.04
C CYS A 265 -13.47 -4.45 2.21
N PRO A 266 -14.39 -5.36 2.57
CA PRO A 266 -15.65 -5.57 1.85
C PRO A 266 -16.69 -4.46 2.07
N ASP A 267 -16.54 -3.67 3.13
CA ASP A 267 -17.46 -2.58 3.47
C ASP A 267 -16.72 -1.45 4.24
N PRO A 268 -17.29 -0.24 4.29
CA PRO A 268 -16.59 0.92 4.85
C PRO A 268 -16.47 0.89 6.39
N ALA A 269 -17.36 0.18 7.09
CA ALA A 269 -17.28 0.08 8.55
C ALA A 269 -16.14 -0.86 8.97
N ALA A 270 -15.97 -1.97 8.25
CA ALA A 270 -14.82 -2.85 8.42
C ALA A 270 -13.50 -2.12 8.13
N LEU A 271 -13.46 -1.31 7.07
CA LEU A 271 -12.31 -0.48 6.75
C LEU A 271 -11.96 0.51 7.87
N GLU A 272 -12.95 1.24 8.37
CA GLU A 272 -12.75 2.20 9.47
C GLU A 272 -12.24 1.49 10.74
N SER A 273 -12.81 0.33 11.10
CA SER A 273 -12.33 -0.46 12.23
C SER A 273 -10.87 -0.88 12.05
N THR A 274 -10.55 -1.47 10.89
CA THR A 274 -9.18 -1.92 10.59
C THR A 274 -8.20 -0.74 10.65
N LEU A 275 -8.52 0.41 10.05
CA LEU A 275 -7.63 1.58 10.07
C LEU A 275 -7.34 2.11 11.48
N ASN A 276 -8.29 1.97 12.41
CA ASN A 276 -8.08 2.33 13.81
C ASN A 276 -7.23 1.30 14.56
N GLU A 277 -7.20 0.05 14.10
CA GLU A 277 -6.38 -1.03 14.69
C GLU A 277 -4.94 -1.04 14.16
N ILE A 278 -4.69 -0.54 12.93
CA ILE A 278 -3.36 -0.56 12.31
C ILE A 278 -2.24 -0.02 13.22
N PRO A 279 -2.39 1.13 13.92
CA PRO A 279 -1.32 1.64 14.79
C PRO A 279 -0.97 0.71 15.96
N ASP A 280 -1.88 -0.16 16.37
CA ASP A 280 -1.61 -1.17 17.42
C ASP A 280 -1.00 -2.45 16.84
N LEU A 281 -1.28 -2.74 15.56
CA LEU A 281 -0.83 -3.95 14.87
C LEU A 281 0.50 -3.80 14.15
N LEU A 282 0.89 -2.56 13.83
CA LEU A 282 2.08 -2.23 13.05
C LEU A 282 2.77 -1.01 13.64
N SER A 283 4.03 -1.17 14.02
CA SER A 283 4.88 -0.07 14.50
C SER A 283 6.11 0.10 13.63
N ILE A 284 6.56 1.35 13.49
CA ILE A 284 7.79 1.72 12.79
C ILE A 284 8.91 1.86 13.80
N ALA A 285 10.00 1.13 13.59
CA ALA A 285 11.20 1.20 14.43
C ALA A 285 12.41 1.65 13.59
N LEU A 286 13.31 2.40 14.22
CA LEU A 286 14.57 2.84 13.62
C LEU A 286 15.73 2.32 14.47
N TYR A 287 16.75 1.74 13.82
CA TYR A 287 17.90 1.09 14.47
C TYR A 287 19.24 1.66 14.04
#